data_AF-A0A9D8RFS2-F1
#
_entry.id   AF-A0A9D8RFS2-F1
#
_cell.length_a   1.000
_cell.length_b   1.000
_cell.length_c   1.000
_cell.angle_alpha   90.00
_cell.angle_beta   90.00
_cell.angle_gamma   90.00
#
_symmetry.space_group_name_H-M   'P 1'
#
loop_
_entity.id
_entity.type
_entity.pdbx_description
1 polymer ?
#
loop_
_entity_poly.entity_id
_entity_poly.type
_entity_poly.pdbx_seq_one_letter_code
_entity_poly.pdbx_strand_id
1 'polypeptide(L)'
;MEFISNLIIQIIQTIYHFLESIGYPSYGLAIVLMTIIIKIVLFPLTKKQIESTRAMMKIQPKMDEIRKKYKNDPTRLNQELAKLYKENNMNPLAGCLPLLIQMPILFGMYYSIRGLKDHHEVLGSFLWVPEISKSTNEIIEGLSFTDPQYLLAYVLPLVSAFTTYIQAKQTMPKKNPNDKQQDGVMGMMQGQMMTYFMPLVIGVWSLSFPSALVIYWITMNIMQIAQQAYVNKQMDSKR
;
A
#
# COMPACT_ATOMS: atom_id res chain seq x y z
N MET A 1 -9.86 -7.18 -17.35
CA MET A 1 -9.07 -7.75 -16.24
C MET A 1 -8.13 -8.84 -16.73
N GLU A 2 -8.59 -9.76 -17.60
CA GLU A 2 -7.77 -10.82 -18.19
C GLU A 2 -6.47 -10.32 -18.84
N PHE A 3 -6.51 -9.21 -19.58
CA PHE A 3 -5.29 -8.63 -20.17
C PHE A 3 -4.22 -8.31 -19.12
N ILE A 4 -4.62 -7.67 -18.00
CA ILE A 4 -3.69 -7.26 -16.94
C ILE A 4 -3.17 -8.48 -16.20
N SER A 5 -4.02 -9.45 -15.87
CA SER A 5 -3.58 -10.68 -15.22
C SER A 5 -2.63 -11.49 -16.10
N ASN A 6 -2.92 -11.63 -17.39
CA ASN A 6 -2.07 -12.35 -18.33
C ASN A 6 -0.72 -11.66 -18.51
N LEU A 7 -0.71 -10.33 -18.60
CA LEU A 7 0.52 -9.56 -18.64
C LEU A 7 1.37 -9.77 -17.38
N ILE A 8 0.74 -9.77 -16.20
CA ILE A 8 1.42 -10.02 -14.93
C ILE A 8 1.98 -11.45 -14.86
N ILE A 9 1.20 -12.45 -15.27
CA ILE A 9 1.64 -13.85 -15.35
C ILE A 9 2.88 -13.96 -16.24
N GLN A 10 2.84 -13.38 -17.45
CA GLN A 10 3.96 -13.41 -18.38
C GLN A 10 5.22 -12.77 -17.80
N ILE A 11 5.08 -11.63 -17.11
CA ILE A 11 6.22 -10.97 -16.46
C ILE A 11 6.78 -11.85 -15.33
N ILE A 12 5.92 -12.43 -14.48
CA ILE A 12 6.35 -13.33 -13.38
C ILE A 12 7.08 -14.55 -13.96
N GLN A 13 6.53 -15.22 -14.96
CA GLN A 13 7.14 -16.39 -15.60
C GLN A 13 8.47 -16.03 -16.28
N THR A 14 8.54 -14.87 -16.94
CA THR A 14 9.80 -14.39 -17.55
C THR A 14 10.88 -14.19 -16.50
N ILE A 15 10.55 -13.57 -15.37
CA ILE A 15 11.48 -13.38 -14.26
C ILE A 15 11.83 -14.73 -13.62
N TYR A 16 10.86 -15.63 -13.48
CA TYR A 16 11.08 -16.97 -12.96
C TYR A 16 12.09 -17.75 -13.81
N HIS A 17 11.93 -17.80 -15.13
CA HIS A 17 12.87 -18.50 -16.02
C HIS A 17 14.26 -17.84 -16.02
N PHE A 18 14.33 -16.52 -15.88
CA PHE A 18 15.60 -15.85 -15.66
C PHE A 18 16.25 -16.30 -14.35
N LEU A 19 15.50 -16.34 -13.25
CA LEU A 19 15.97 -16.81 -11.94
C LEU A 19 16.39 -18.29 -11.97
N GLU A 20 15.66 -19.13 -12.68
CA GLU A 20 15.99 -20.53 -12.94
C GLU A 20 17.32 -20.66 -13.67
N SER A 21 17.56 -19.85 -14.71
CA SER A 21 18.81 -19.86 -15.48
C SER A 21 20.06 -19.51 -14.66
N ILE A 22 19.89 -18.74 -13.57
CA ILE A 22 20.98 -18.38 -12.65
C ILE A 22 21.01 -19.26 -11.39
N GLY A 23 20.21 -20.33 -11.33
CA GLY A 23 20.22 -21.34 -10.27
C GLY A 23 19.33 -21.06 -9.05
N TYR A 24 18.42 -20.08 -9.13
CA TYR A 24 17.53 -19.69 -8.02
C TYR A 24 16.04 -19.74 -8.39
N PRO A 25 15.48 -20.88 -8.83
CA PRO A 25 14.08 -20.96 -9.26
C PRO A 25 13.12 -20.68 -8.08
N SER A 26 12.50 -19.50 -8.08
CA SER A 26 11.58 -19.09 -7.01
C SER A 26 10.53 -18.09 -7.51
N TYR A 27 9.27 -18.50 -7.45
CA TYR A 27 8.14 -17.60 -7.72
C TYR A 27 8.05 -16.47 -6.69
N GLY A 28 8.40 -16.74 -5.42
CA GLY A 28 8.45 -15.70 -4.40
C GLY A 28 9.44 -14.57 -4.75
N LEU A 29 10.65 -14.93 -5.20
CA LEU A 29 11.62 -13.95 -5.71
C LEU A 29 11.12 -13.25 -6.97
N ALA A 30 10.49 -13.98 -7.90
CA ALA A 30 9.94 -13.39 -9.12
C ALA A 30 8.90 -12.30 -8.82
N ILE A 31 8.00 -12.56 -7.86
CA ILE A 31 6.99 -11.59 -7.39
C ILE A 31 7.66 -10.36 -6.77
N VAL A 32 8.66 -10.57 -5.90
CA VAL A 32 9.40 -9.46 -5.25
C VAL A 32 10.08 -8.59 -6.30
N LEU A 33 10.83 -9.19 -7.24
CA LEU A 33 11.53 -8.48 -8.30
C LEU A 33 10.57 -7.74 -9.23
N MET A 34 9.48 -8.38 -9.66
CA MET A 34 8.44 -7.72 -10.46
C MET A 34 7.92 -6.47 -9.74
N THR A 35 7.60 -6.59 -8.46
CA THR A 35 7.08 -5.47 -7.66
C THR A 35 8.06 -4.30 -7.61
N ILE A 36 9.35 -4.60 -7.40
CA ILE A 36 10.42 -3.59 -7.38
C ILE A 36 10.54 -2.92 -8.76
N ILE A 37 10.56 -3.69 -9.84
CA ILE A 37 10.65 -3.18 -11.22
C ILE A 37 9.49 -2.23 -11.52
N ILE A 38 8.25 -2.65 -11.24
CA ILE A 38 7.06 -1.82 -11.45
C ILE A 38 7.18 -0.50 -10.66
N LYS A 39 7.61 -0.57 -9.39
CA LYS A 39 7.77 0.65 -8.56
C LYS A 39 8.87 1.57 -9.07
N ILE A 40 9.95 1.04 -9.65
CA ILE A 40 11.01 1.85 -10.25
C ILE A 40 10.50 2.52 -11.54
N VAL A 41 9.84 1.76 -12.42
CA VAL A 41 9.28 2.29 -13.68
C VAL A 41 8.23 3.37 -13.41
N LEU A 42 7.39 3.17 -12.39
CA LEU A 42 6.35 4.14 -12.00
C LEU A 42 6.87 5.26 -11.08
N PHE A 43 8.13 5.22 -10.65
CA PHE A 43 8.70 6.22 -9.75
C PHE A 43 8.52 7.68 -10.20
N PRO A 44 8.74 8.09 -11.48
CA PRO A 44 8.52 9.48 -11.88
C PRO A 44 7.07 9.94 -11.67
N LEU A 45 6.11 9.03 -11.86
CA LEU A 45 4.70 9.30 -11.61
C LEU A 45 4.41 9.37 -10.11
N THR A 46 4.88 8.40 -9.34
CA THR A 46 4.71 8.35 -7.88
C THR A 46 5.37 9.55 -7.19
N LYS A 47 6.51 10.04 -7.69
CA LYS A 47 7.16 11.25 -7.19
C LYS A 47 6.24 12.47 -7.30
N LYS A 48 5.61 12.70 -8.46
CA LYS A 48 4.65 13.81 -8.64
C LYS A 48 3.44 13.68 -7.70
N GLN A 49 2.96 12.45 -7.48
CA GLN A 49 1.89 12.18 -6.52
C GLN A 49 2.29 12.54 -5.09
N ILE A 50 3.47 12.08 -4.65
CA ILE A 50 4.00 12.38 -3.32
C ILE A 50 4.16 13.89 -3.12
N GLU A 51 4.71 14.60 -4.10
CA GLU A 51 4.87 16.06 -4.06
C GLU A 51 3.50 16.76 -3.92
N SER A 52 2.49 16.33 -4.68
CA SER A 52 1.13 16.88 -4.60
C SER A 52 0.46 16.61 -3.25
N THR A 53 0.55 15.39 -2.72
CA THR A 53 -0.01 15.04 -1.41
C THR A 53 0.67 15.83 -0.31
N ARG A 54 1.99 16.02 -0.38
CA ARG A 54 2.72 16.83 0.59
C ARG A 54 2.35 18.30 0.53
N ALA A 55 2.11 18.83 -0.66
CA ALA A 55 1.64 20.19 -0.82
C ALA A 55 0.24 20.35 -0.17
N MET A 56 -0.66 19.39 -0.37
CA MET A 56 -1.96 19.36 0.32
C MET A 56 -1.84 19.33 1.85
N MET A 57 -0.90 18.55 2.40
CA MET A 57 -0.66 18.55 3.85
C MET A 57 -0.25 19.93 4.40
N LYS A 58 0.42 20.78 3.61
CA LYS A 58 0.81 22.14 4.04
C LYS A 58 -0.39 23.09 4.15
N ILE A 59 -1.43 22.89 3.35
CA ILE A 59 -2.64 23.73 3.38
C ILE A 59 -3.71 23.19 4.34
N GLN A 60 -3.49 22.01 4.93
CA GLN A 60 -4.38 21.38 5.91
C GLN A 60 -4.86 22.33 7.02
N PRO A 61 -3.99 23.16 7.65
CA PRO A 61 -4.44 24.09 8.69
C PRO A 61 -5.48 25.10 8.19
N LYS A 62 -5.30 25.63 6.97
CA LYS A 62 -6.25 26.57 6.34
C LYS A 62 -7.58 25.89 6.02
N MET A 63 -7.54 24.61 5.60
CA MET A 63 -8.76 23.82 5.39
C MET A 63 -9.53 23.64 6.69
N ASP A 64 -8.84 23.39 7.80
CA ASP A 64 -9.47 23.20 9.10
C ASP A 64 -10.04 24.50 9.67
N GLU A 65 -9.42 25.66 9.40
CA GLU A 65 -9.99 26.98 9.68
C GLU A 65 -11.29 27.24 8.90
N ILE A 66 -11.30 26.95 7.58
CA ILE A 66 -12.49 27.08 6.73
C ILE A 66 -13.61 26.16 7.24
N ARG A 67 -13.29 24.92 7.60
CA ARG A 67 -14.24 23.94 8.19
C ARG A 67 -14.87 24.43 9.49
N LYS A 68 -14.10 25.11 10.34
CA LYS A 68 -14.63 25.70 11.58
C LYS A 68 -15.51 26.91 11.30
N LYS A 69 -15.10 27.78 10.38
CA LYS A 69 -15.81 29.02 10.06
C LYS A 69 -17.19 28.76 9.42
N TYR A 70 -17.29 27.73 8.57
CA TYR A 70 -18.50 27.41 7.81
C TYR A 70 -19.17 26.10 8.23
N LYS A 71 -19.01 25.67 9.50
CA LYS A 71 -19.58 24.41 10.01
C LYS A 71 -21.09 24.27 9.77
N ASN A 72 -21.82 25.39 9.80
CA ASN A 72 -23.28 25.43 9.66
C ASN A 72 -23.75 25.73 8.23
N ASP A 73 -22.82 25.95 7.28
CA ASP A 73 -23.14 26.27 5.88
C ASP A 73 -22.29 25.40 4.94
N PRO A 74 -22.75 24.17 4.64
CA PRO A 74 -22.01 23.22 3.82
C PRO A 74 -21.83 23.70 2.38
N THR A 75 -22.74 24.51 1.86
CA THR A 75 -22.64 25.08 0.51
C THR A 75 -21.47 26.04 0.44
N ARG A 76 -21.38 26.97 1.39
CA ARG A 76 -20.29 27.95 1.44
C ARG A 76 -18.96 27.31 1.82
N LEU A 77 -18.98 26.29 2.68
CA LEU A 77 -17.82 25.47 3.00
C LEU A 77 -17.16 24.89 1.74
N ASN A 78 -17.95 24.25 0.88
CA ASN A 78 -17.45 23.64 -0.36
C ASN A 78 -16.88 24.68 -1.33
N GLN A 79 -17.52 25.86 -1.41
CA GLN A 79 -17.04 26.96 -2.26
C GLN A 79 -15.68 27.50 -1.78
N GLU A 80 -15.52 27.75 -0.49
CA GLU A 80 -14.27 28.28 0.07
C GLU A 80 -13.13 27.26 0.00
N LEU A 81 -13.42 25.97 0.22
CA LEU A 81 -12.43 24.90 0.00
C LEU A 81 -12.02 24.81 -1.48
N ALA A 82 -12.97 24.92 -2.42
CA ALA A 82 -12.66 24.93 -3.84
C ALA A 82 -11.82 26.15 -4.25
N LYS A 83 -12.10 27.33 -3.69
CA LYS A 83 -11.26 28.53 -3.88
C LYS A 83 -9.85 28.32 -3.35
N LEU A 84 -9.71 27.79 -2.13
CA LEU A 84 -8.41 27.51 -1.54
C LEU A 84 -7.56 26.57 -2.42
N TYR A 85 -8.17 25.49 -2.95
CA TYR A 85 -7.46 24.60 -3.87
C TYR A 85 -7.02 25.31 -5.16
N LYS A 86 -7.89 26.15 -5.74
CA LYS A 86 -7.56 26.92 -6.96
C LYS A 86 -6.45 27.94 -6.72
N GLU A 87 -6.52 28.70 -5.62
CA GLU A 87 -5.51 29.71 -5.26
C GLU A 87 -4.13 29.09 -5.02
N ASN A 88 -4.09 27.85 -4.51
CA ASN A 88 -2.85 27.12 -4.30
C ASN A 88 -2.45 26.22 -5.49
N ASN A 89 -3.16 26.31 -6.62
CA ASN A 89 -2.95 25.49 -7.84
C ASN A 89 -2.89 23.98 -7.54
N MET A 90 -3.77 23.50 -6.66
CA MET A 90 -3.83 22.11 -6.22
C MET A 90 -4.98 21.35 -6.84
N ASN A 91 -4.74 20.09 -7.19
CA ASN A 91 -5.78 19.16 -7.63
C ASN A 91 -6.15 18.19 -6.51
N PRO A 92 -7.39 18.21 -5.98
CA PRO A 92 -7.81 17.29 -4.91
C PRO A 92 -7.76 15.81 -5.34
N LEU A 93 -7.89 15.51 -6.64
CA LEU A 93 -7.81 14.15 -7.18
C LEU A 93 -6.38 13.58 -7.16
N ALA A 94 -5.35 14.43 -7.04
CA ALA A 94 -3.98 13.95 -6.97
C ALA A 94 -3.71 13.10 -5.72
N GLY A 95 -4.51 13.27 -4.66
CA GLY A 95 -4.39 12.50 -3.41
C GLY A 95 -4.98 11.10 -3.49
N CYS A 96 -5.98 10.85 -4.36
CA CYS A 96 -6.55 9.52 -4.58
C CYS A 96 -5.94 8.79 -5.79
N LEU A 97 -5.15 9.49 -6.60
CA LEU A 97 -4.44 8.92 -7.75
C LEU A 97 -3.60 7.67 -7.43
N PRO A 98 -2.91 7.57 -6.27
CA PRO A 98 -2.20 6.34 -5.91
C PRO A 98 -3.13 5.12 -5.83
N LEU A 99 -4.34 5.30 -5.29
CA LEU A 99 -5.33 4.22 -5.18
C LEU A 99 -5.83 3.79 -6.55
N LEU A 100 -6.09 4.74 -7.46
CA LEU A 100 -6.58 4.44 -8.81
C LEU A 100 -5.59 3.61 -9.64
N ILE A 101 -4.28 3.89 -9.51
CA ILE A 101 -3.25 3.10 -10.19
C ILE A 101 -3.03 1.76 -9.50
N GLN A 102 -3.16 1.72 -8.17
CA GLN A 102 -2.91 0.52 -7.40
C GLN A 102 -3.99 -0.55 -7.61
N MET A 103 -5.26 -0.16 -7.75
CA MET A 103 -6.38 -1.09 -7.85
C MET A 103 -6.24 -2.07 -9.04
N PRO A 104 -5.96 -1.63 -10.29
CA PRO A 104 -5.72 -2.53 -11.41
C PRO A 104 -4.59 -3.53 -11.17
N ILE A 105 -3.47 -3.09 -10.57
CA ILE A 105 -2.31 -3.95 -10.31
C ILE A 105 -2.64 -4.97 -9.22
N LEU A 106 -3.31 -4.55 -8.15
CA LEU A 106 -3.74 -5.45 -7.07
C LEU A 106 -4.67 -6.55 -7.58
N PHE A 107 -5.70 -6.18 -8.33
CA PHE A 107 -6.61 -7.18 -8.90
C PHE A 107 -5.91 -8.05 -9.94
N GLY A 108 -5.06 -7.46 -10.79
CA GLY A 108 -4.24 -8.21 -11.73
C GLY A 108 -3.37 -9.25 -11.02
N MET A 109 -2.75 -8.88 -9.90
CA MET A 109 -1.96 -9.78 -9.07
C MET A 109 -2.81 -10.90 -8.48
N TYR A 110 -3.95 -10.57 -7.89
CA TYR A 110 -4.88 -11.55 -7.33
C TYR A 110 -5.35 -12.59 -8.36
N TYR A 111 -5.76 -12.13 -9.55
CA TYR A 111 -6.16 -13.02 -10.64
C TYR A 111 -4.98 -13.80 -11.23
N SER A 112 -3.78 -13.21 -11.30
CA SER A 112 -2.58 -13.89 -11.77
C SER A 112 -2.20 -15.08 -10.88
N ILE A 113 -2.22 -14.89 -9.55
CA ILE A 113 -1.90 -15.95 -8.59
C ILE A 113 -2.90 -17.10 -8.68
N ARG A 114 -4.19 -16.78 -8.89
CA ARG A 114 -5.22 -17.80 -9.13
C ARG A 114 -5.00 -18.54 -10.45
N GLY A 115 -4.70 -17.82 -11.54
CA GLY A 115 -4.40 -18.43 -12.84
C GLY A 115 -3.17 -19.35 -12.80
N LEU A 116 -2.11 -18.98 -12.08
CA LEU A 116 -0.92 -19.83 -11.88
C LEU A 116 -1.28 -21.13 -11.16
N LYS A 117 -2.19 -21.07 -10.16
CA LYS A 117 -2.68 -22.26 -9.45
C LYS A 117 -3.48 -23.19 -10.37
N ASP A 118 -4.31 -22.64 -11.25
CA ASP A 118 -5.14 -23.41 -12.19
C ASP A 118 -4.32 -24.07 -13.31
N HIS A 119 -3.12 -23.55 -13.59
CA HIS A 119 -2.15 -24.16 -14.52
C HIS A 119 -1.25 -25.23 -13.88
N HIS A 120 -1.59 -25.70 -12.67
CA HIS A 120 -0.84 -26.70 -11.91
C HIS A 120 0.63 -26.33 -11.62
N GLU A 121 0.99 -25.05 -11.70
CA GLU A 121 2.31 -24.59 -11.26
C GLU A 121 2.35 -24.57 -9.73
N VAL A 122 3.15 -25.46 -9.14
CA VAL A 122 3.46 -25.40 -7.72
C VAL A 122 4.33 -24.17 -7.50
N LEU A 123 3.73 -23.10 -6.97
CA LEU A 123 4.44 -21.85 -6.67
C LEU A 123 5.57 -22.02 -5.63
N GLY A 124 5.59 -23.16 -4.92
CA GLY A 124 6.66 -23.57 -4.03
C GLY A 124 6.71 -22.77 -2.73
N SER A 125 7.77 -23.01 -1.97
CA SER A 125 8.06 -22.29 -0.74
C SER A 125 8.80 -20.99 -1.02
N PHE A 126 8.67 -20.03 -0.10
CA PHE A 126 9.47 -18.81 -0.11
C PHE A 126 9.70 -18.33 1.32
N LEU A 127 10.96 -18.08 1.67
CA LEU A 127 11.37 -17.75 3.04
C LEU A 127 10.89 -18.84 4.02
N TRP A 128 10.13 -18.47 5.06
CA TRP A 128 9.52 -19.38 6.02
C TRP A 128 8.11 -19.85 5.62
N VAL A 129 7.62 -19.47 4.43
CA VAL A 129 6.29 -19.86 3.96
C VAL A 129 6.42 -21.15 3.14
N PRO A 130 5.80 -22.26 3.56
CA PRO A 130 5.97 -23.57 2.90
C PRO A 130 5.32 -23.61 1.53
N GLU A 131 4.23 -22.88 1.32
CA GLU A 131 3.56 -22.80 0.03
C GLU A 131 2.92 -21.43 -0.18
N ILE A 132 3.45 -20.64 -1.11
CA ILE A 132 2.99 -19.26 -1.30
C ILE A 132 1.63 -19.14 -1.99
N SER A 133 1.12 -20.23 -2.58
CA SER A 133 -0.22 -20.30 -3.18
C SER A 133 -1.34 -20.32 -2.11
N LYS A 134 -1.02 -20.76 -0.90
CA LYS A 134 -1.94 -20.90 0.23
C LYS A 134 -1.97 -19.65 1.11
N SER A 135 -3.12 -19.39 1.70
CA SER A 135 -3.28 -18.39 2.75
C SER A 135 -2.73 -18.86 4.09
N THR A 136 -2.54 -17.94 5.04
CA THR A 136 -2.10 -18.30 6.40
C THR A 136 -3.08 -19.25 7.07
N ASN A 137 -4.39 -19.03 6.93
CA ASN A 137 -5.42 -19.91 7.48
C ASN A 137 -5.32 -21.34 6.93
N GLU A 138 -5.16 -21.49 5.61
CA GLU A 138 -5.00 -22.81 4.98
C GLU A 138 -3.71 -23.52 5.44
N ILE A 139 -2.63 -22.76 5.69
CA ILE A 139 -1.36 -23.33 6.17
C ILE A 139 -1.53 -23.84 7.61
N ILE A 140 -2.12 -23.05 8.51
CA ILE A 140 -2.23 -23.42 9.93
C ILE A 140 -3.26 -24.52 10.19
N GLU A 141 -4.31 -24.65 9.37
CA GLU A 141 -5.30 -25.74 9.49
C GLU A 141 -4.66 -27.12 9.36
N GLY A 142 -3.55 -27.23 8.61
CA GLY A 142 -2.77 -28.45 8.47
C GLY A 142 -1.71 -28.68 9.55
N LEU A 143 -1.59 -27.79 10.55
CA LEU A 143 -0.49 -27.80 11.51
C LEU A 143 -0.99 -27.93 12.96
N SER A 144 -0.20 -28.62 13.80
CA SER A 144 -0.41 -28.64 15.24
C SER A 144 0.06 -27.33 15.88
N PHE A 145 -0.54 -26.92 17.00
CA PHE A 145 -0.07 -25.79 17.81
C PHE A 145 1.36 -25.96 18.34
N THR A 146 1.87 -27.19 18.40
CA THR A 146 3.25 -27.50 18.79
C THR A 146 4.25 -27.36 17.64
N ASP A 147 3.77 -27.20 16.41
CA ASP A 147 4.62 -27.04 15.23
C ASP A 147 5.20 -25.62 15.20
N PRO A 148 6.53 -25.43 15.13
CA PRO A 148 7.13 -24.11 14.95
C PRO A 148 6.58 -23.34 13.73
N GLN A 149 6.16 -24.05 12.68
CA GLN A 149 5.58 -23.47 11.47
C GLN A 149 4.24 -22.77 11.75
N TYR A 150 3.51 -23.19 12.78
CA TYR A 150 2.24 -22.58 13.19
C TYR A 150 2.42 -21.10 13.54
N LEU A 151 3.41 -20.78 14.38
CA LEU A 151 3.72 -19.40 14.76
C LEU A 151 4.38 -18.62 13.62
N LEU A 152 5.27 -19.27 12.85
CA LEU A 152 5.94 -18.64 11.71
C LEU A 152 4.97 -18.19 10.61
N ALA A 153 3.85 -18.92 10.43
CA ALA A 153 2.83 -18.54 9.46
C ALA A 153 2.21 -17.15 9.74
N TYR A 154 2.08 -16.76 11.00
CA TYR A 154 1.54 -15.44 11.39
C TYR A 154 2.50 -14.27 11.18
N VAL A 155 3.80 -14.52 10.99
CA VAL A 155 4.79 -13.46 10.76
C VAL A 155 4.42 -12.63 9.52
N LEU A 156 3.94 -13.27 8.46
CA LEU A 156 3.64 -12.59 7.20
C LEU A 156 2.47 -11.58 7.33
N PRO A 157 1.28 -11.94 7.86
CA PRO A 157 0.21 -10.99 8.19
C PRO A 157 0.64 -9.85 9.13
N LEU A 158 1.46 -10.16 10.14
CA LEU A 158 1.94 -9.15 11.10
C LEU A 158 2.87 -8.13 10.41
N VAL A 159 3.77 -8.58 9.55
CA VAL A 159 4.63 -7.70 8.75
C VAL A 159 3.80 -6.89 7.75
N SER A 160 2.76 -7.46 7.16
CA SER A 160 1.81 -6.75 6.29
C SER A 160 1.12 -5.60 7.03
N ALA A 161 0.59 -5.88 8.23
CA ALA A 161 0.00 -4.85 9.09
C ALA A 161 1.02 -3.78 9.48
N PHE A 162 2.22 -4.19 9.91
CA PHE A 162 3.26 -3.26 10.36
C PHE A 162 3.75 -2.34 9.23
N THR A 163 4.00 -2.88 8.04
CA THR A 163 4.40 -2.07 6.88
C THR A 163 3.27 -1.13 6.43
N THR A 164 2.01 -1.58 6.46
CA THR A 164 0.86 -0.71 6.16
C THR A 164 0.74 0.42 7.19
N TYR A 165 0.99 0.14 8.47
CA TYR A 165 1.02 1.15 9.53
C TYR A 165 2.12 2.20 9.29
N ILE A 166 3.35 1.78 8.97
CA ILE A 166 4.44 2.73 8.68
C ILE A 166 4.09 3.58 7.46
N GLN A 167 3.58 2.96 6.38
CA GLN A 167 3.17 3.68 5.18
C GLN A 167 2.09 4.73 5.50
N ALA A 168 1.02 4.36 6.20
CA ALA A 168 -0.06 5.27 6.57
C ALA A 168 0.45 6.43 7.45
N LYS A 169 1.34 6.11 8.40
CA LYS A 169 1.95 7.11 9.30
C LYS A 169 2.80 8.14 8.55
N GLN A 170 3.53 7.74 7.52
CA GLN A 170 4.33 8.68 6.72
C GLN A 170 3.49 9.67 5.91
N THR A 171 2.25 9.32 5.60
CA THR A 171 1.32 10.17 4.84
C THR A 171 0.44 11.06 5.71
N MET A 172 0.57 10.96 7.04
CA MET A 172 -0.20 11.82 7.94
C MET A 172 0.45 13.19 8.12
N PRO A 173 -0.37 14.26 8.22
CA PRO A 173 0.10 15.57 8.65
C PRO A 173 0.72 15.49 10.05
N LYS A 174 1.90 16.08 10.25
CA LYS A 174 2.48 16.22 11.59
C LYS A 174 1.64 17.21 12.39
N LYS A 175 0.97 16.74 13.44
CA LYS A 175 0.22 17.61 14.37
C LYS A 175 1.20 18.38 15.25
N ASN A 176 1.02 19.69 15.34
CA ASN A 176 1.82 20.55 16.21
C ASN A 176 1.38 20.32 17.67
N PRO A 177 2.28 20.03 18.63
CA PRO A 177 1.89 19.72 20.01
C PRO A 177 1.19 20.89 20.73
N ASN A 178 1.45 22.13 20.30
CA ASN A 178 0.86 23.33 20.89
C ASN A 178 -0.53 23.67 20.33
N ASP A 179 -0.94 23.01 19.25
CA ASP A 179 -2.29 23.11 18.73
C ASP A 179 -3.19 22.16 19.53
N LYS A 180 -3.78 22.68 20.63
CA LYS A 180 -5.02 22.14 21.24
C LYS A 180 -6.20 22.32 20.29
N GLN A 181 -5.97 22.04 19.02
CA GLN A 181 -6.90 22.22 17.95
C GLN A 181 -7.72 20.93 17.90
N GLN A 182 -8.93 21.06 18.42
CA GLN A 182 -10.02 20.12 18.27
C GLN A 182 -10.29 20.05 16.76
N ASP A 183 -9.64 19.11 16.10
CA ASP A 183 -10.03 18.65 14.78
C ASP A 183 -11.52 18.28 14.92
N GLY A 184 -12.37 18.69 13.98
CA GLY A 184 -13.75 18.21 13.98
C GLY A 184 -13.71 16.68 14.08
N VAL A 185 -14.52 16.09 14.97
CA VAL A 185 -14.49 14.66 15.33
C VAL A 185 -14.33 13.76 14.08
N MET A 186 -14.98 14.13 12.98
CA MET A 186 -14.92 13.45 11.68
C MET A 186 -13.52 13.42 11.02
N GLY A 187 -12.73 14.50 11.08
CA GLY A 187 -11.38 14.56 10.48
C GLY A 187 -10.33 13.81 11.31
N MET A 188 -10.44 13.87 12.63
CA MET A 188 -9.62 13.09 13.56
C MET A 188 -9.91 11.59 13.42
N MET A 189 -11.19 11.21 13.35
CA MET A 189 -11.59 9.82 13.14
C MET A 189 -11.11 9.28 11.79
N GLN A 190 -11.14 10.08 10.72
CA GLN A 190 -10.66 9.65 9.41
C GLN A 190 -9.14 9.38 9.41
N GLY A 191 -8.34 10.29 9.99
CA GLY A 191 -6.89 10.12 10.07
C GLY A 191 -6.45 8.98 11.01
N GLN A 192 -7.13 8.83 12.14
CA GLN A 192 -6.87 7.74 13.08
C GLN A 192 -7.34 6.39 12.53
N MET A 193 -8.48 6.32 11.85
CA MET A 193 -8.93 5.09 11.19
C MET A 193 -7.94 4.65 10.12
N MET A 194 -7.51 5.54 9.22
CA MET A 194 -6.56 5.17 8.16
C MET A 194 -5.21 4.70 8.70
N THR A 195 -4.80 5.21 9.86
CA THR A 195 -3.48 4.89 10.43
C THR A 195 -3.48 3.65 11.29
N TYR A 196 -4.50 3.46 12.12
CA TYR A 196 -4.48 2.42 13.15
C TYR A 196 -5.45 1.29 12.81
N PHE A 197 -6.65 1.62 12.37
CA PHE A 197 -7.69 0.64 12.07
C PHE A 197 -7.41 -0.09 10.75
N MET A 198 -7.06 0.65 9.69
CA MET A 198 -6.84 0.05 8.37
C MET A 198 -5.69 -0.98 8.35
N PRO A 199 -4.51 -0.74 8.97
CA PRO A 199 -3.47 -1.76 9.01
C PRO A 199 -3.87 -3.02 9.78
N LEU A 200 -4.69 -2.88 10.83
CA LEU A 200 -5.24 -4.03 11.55
C LEU A 200 -6.17 -4.85 10.64
N VAL A 201 -7.08 -4.19 9.93
CA VAL A 201 -7.96 -4.86 8.96
C VAL A 201 -7.16 -5.57 7.87
N ILE A 202 -6.14 -4.91 7.30
CA ILE A 202 -5.26 -5.52 6.31
C ILE A 202 -4.49 -6.71 6.90
N GLY A 203 -4.04 -6.64 8.15
CA GLY A 203 -3.42 -7.77 8.85
C GLY A 203 -4.36 -8.97 8.96
N VAL A 204 -5.61 -8.74 9.38
CA VAL A 204 -6.62 -9.80 9.49
C VAL A 204 -6.97 -10.37 8.11
N TRP A 205 -7.18 -9.53 7.10
CA TRP A 205 -7.47 -9.99 5.73
C TRP A 205 -6.30 -10.74 5.10
N SER A 206 -5.06 -10.38 5.44
CA SER A 206 -3.87 -11.09 4.99
C SER A 206 -3.86 -12.56 5.45
N LEU A 207 -4.60 -12.92 6.51
CA LEU A 207 -4.75 -14.31 6.94
C LEU A 207 -5.50 -15.18 5.91
N SER A 208 -6.39 -14.57 5.13
CA SER A 208 -7.26 -15.27 4.18
C SER A 208 -6.78 -15.16 2.73
N PHE A 209 -5.83 -14.27 2.44
CA PHE A 209 -5.28 -14.13 1.09
C PHE A 209 -4.09 -15.08 0.85
N PRO A 210 -3.87 -15.54 -0.40
CA PRO A 210 -2.67 -16.28 -0.76
C PRO A 210 -1.42 -15.55 -0.32
N SER A 211 -0.46 -16.27 0.29
CA SER A 211 0.75 -15.67 0.83
C SER A 211 1.56 -14.92 -0.23
N ALA A 212 1.54 -15.36 -1.50
CA ALA A 212 2.10 -14.66 -2.65
C ALA A 212 1.56 -13.22 -2.81
N LEU A 213 0.26 -13.01 -2.56
CA LEU A 213 -0.36 -11.68 -2.61
C LEU A 213 0.10 -10.81 -1.43
N VAL A 214 0.25 -11.42 -0.25
CA VAL A 214 0.72 -10.72 0.95
C VAL A 214 2.20 -10.33 0.81
N ILE A 215 3.03 -11.19 0.22
CA ILE A 215 4.44 -10.89 -0.12
C ILE A 215 4.52 -9.71 -1.09
N TYR A 216 3.69 -9.72 -2.14
CA TYR A 216 3.54 -8.59 -3.05
C TYR A 216 3.17 -7.30 -2.29
N TRP A 217 2.17 -7.35 -1.42
CA TRP A 217 1.71 -6.20 -0.64
C TRP A 217 2.82 -5.62 0.26
N ILE A 218 3.52 -6.49 0.99
CA ILE A 218 4.65 -6.10 1.85
C ILE A 218 5.76 -5.43 1.02
N THR A 219 6.17 -6.06 -0.08
CA THR A 219 7.22 -5.52 -0.96
C THR A 219 6.82 -4.16 -1.52
N MET A 220 5.57 -4.04 -1.95
CA MET A 220 5.00 -2.81 -2.46
C MET A 220 5.00 -1.70 -1.40
N ASN A 221 4.61 -2.02 -0.15
CA ASN A 221 4.64 -1.08 0.96
C ASN A 221 6.06 -0.61 1.27
N ILE A 222 7.03 -1.52 1.34
CA ILE A 222 8.45 -1.19 1.59
C ILE A 222 8.96 -0.23 0.52
N MET A 223 8.69 -0.52 -0.76
CA MET A 223 9.07 0.37 -1.86
C MET A 223 8.40 1.75 -1.74
N GLN A 224 7.13 1.79 -1.37
CA GLN A 224 6.40 3.05 -1.20
C GLN A 224 6.93 3.86 -0.03
N ILE A 225 7.27 3.21 1.09
CA ILE A 225 7.89 3.84 2.26
C ILE A 225 9.25 4.45 1.88
N ALA A 226 10.07 3.70 1.14
CA ALA A 226 11.39 4.16 0.68
C ALA A 226 11.26 5.36 -0.26
N GLN A 227 10.37 5.29 -1.25
CA GLN A 227 10.10 6.37 -2.19
C GLN A 227 9.57 7.63 -1.49
N GLN A 228 8.62 7.46 -0.56
CA GLN A 228 8.06 8.55 0.24
C GLN A 228 9.15 9.23 1.09
N ALA A 229 10.00 8.46 1.78
CA ALA A 229 11.10 8.99 2.57
C ALA A 229 12.11 9.76 1.71
N TYR A 230 12.48 9.21 0.55
CA TYR A 230 13.41 9.85 -0.39
C TYR A 230 12.87 11.19 -0.93
N VAL A 231 11.63 11.20 -1.43
CA VAL A 231 11.01 12.43 -1.97
C VAL A 231 10.81 13.46 -0.87
N ASN A 232 10.41 13.03 0.34
CA ASN A 232 10.28 13.92 1.48
C ASN A 232 11.62 14.59 1.82
N LYS A 233 12.72 13.83 1.90
CA LYS A 233 14.05 14.38 2.13
C LYS A 233 14.48 15.38 1.05
N GLN A 234 14.23 15.05 -0.23
CA GLN A 234 14.56 15.94 -1.35
C GLN A 234 13.81 17.27 -1.29
N MET A 235 12.53 17.26 -0.93
CA MET A 235 11.71 18.46 -0.80
C MET A 235 12.08 19.31 0.43
N ASP A 236 12.58 18.71 1.51
CA ASP A 236 13.05 19.43 2.69
C ASP A 236 14.41 20.09 2.47
N SER A 237 15.31 19.45 1.71
CA SER A 237 16.61 20.01 1.35
C SER A 237 16.54 21.21 0.39
N LYS A 238 15.40 21.44 -0.26
CA LYS A 238 15.18 22.58 -1.18
C LYS A 238 14.59 23.81 -0.47
N ARG A 239 14.30 23.73 0.83
CA ARG A 239 13.86 24.84 1.67
C ARG A 239 15.05 25.48 2.36
#